data_AF-A0AAN7VBJ1-F1
#
_entry.id   AF-A0AAN7VBJ1-F1
#
_cell.length_a   1.000
_cell.length_b   1.000
_cell.length_c   1.000
_cell.angle_alpha   90.00
_cell.angle_beta   90.00
_cell.angle_gamma   90.00
#
_symmetry.space_group_name_H-M   'P 1'
#
loop_
_entity.id
_entity.type
_entity.pdbx_description
1 polymer ?
#
loop_
_entity_poly.entity_id
_entity_poly.type
_entity_poly.pdbx_seq_one_letter_code
_entity_poly.pdbx_strand_id
1 'polypeptide(L)'
;MNNHIDLFPRIPSHWCRKDTSKEYLEAHLNKEIMYRLYVEYCQEKQSKPVSKTVYKEAIIKKNIGFYHPRKDQCWCYNYKENNDEGKSTAKTKEEYELHIRRKNAADEQKKTDKKVAQEDKSIICANFDLEAVLNCPIFFAKPVFYKRKLAVFNLTVYEVASKQGYAFLWDETNGHRGSNEIATCVFKFISSLPRETKQLRLYSDLCPGQNKNAIIACMLQYSLSKHDGLEIIQMNFLEPGHTHMECDSMHSTIEKASEYAKIYVPNDWENVLRLAKKKGSPYKVNRITYKEFLNFKSYKELKMPNVHKATDLTNLNWKNVKCLLFKKETPNLMFVKCEYWDEFKEIQTNLRRGRKSSTASTLGPQTIYTSKIPINQKKYKDLMELCKSDVIKEEYHDFYENLPVSHNDEDDDESSDDEISLQAMREKMLSKRRK
;
A
#
# COMPACT_ATOMS: atom_id res chain seq x y z
N MET A 1 28.62 11.44 -25.31
CA MET A 1 28.47 11.33 -23.84
C MET A 1 27.83 12.55 -23.20
N ASN A 2 28.51 13.70 -23.06
CA ASN A 2 27.97 14.87 -22.33
C ASN A 2 26.64 15.37 -22.90
N ASN A 3 26.56 15.51 -24.22
CA ASN A 3 25.32 15.92 -24.90
C ASN A 3 24.16 14.99 -24.58
N HIS A 4 24.39 13.67 -24.45
CA HIS A 4 23.36 12.71 -24.08
C HIS A 4 22.93 12.86 -22.61
N ILE A 5 23.87 13.07 -21.69
CA ILE A 5 23.57 13.34 -20.27
C ILE A 5 22.70 14.59 -20.11
N ASP A 6 22.88 15.58 -21.00
CA ASP A 6 22.17 16.87 -20.97
C ASP A 6 20.81 16.82 -21.69
N LEU A 7 20.47 15.73 -22.40
CA LEU A 7 19.12 15.51 -22.96
C LEU A 7 18.08 15.21 -21.87
N PHE A 8 18.52 14.72 -20.70
CA PHE A 8 17.61 14.39 -19.62
C PHE A 8 17.17 15.66 -18.88
N PRO A 9 15.85 15.86 -18.71
CA PRO A 9 15.34 17.03 -18.00
C PRO A 9 15.85 17.03 -16.55
N ARG A 10 16.34 18.19 -16.10
CA ARG A 10 16.76 18.40 -14.71
C ARG A 10 15.56 18.89 -13.89
N ILE A 11 15.44 18.36 -12.69
CA ILE A 11 14.53 18.87 -11.67
C ILE A 11 15.24 20.04 -10.98
N PRO A 12 14.64 21.24 -10.91
CA PRO A 12 15.28 22.39 -10.29
C PRO A 12 15.36 22.22 -8.77
N SER A 13 16.42 22.75 -8.15
CA SER A 13 16.73 22.64 -6.72
C SER A 13 15.68 23.24 -5.76
N HIS A 14 14.62 23.89 -6.23
CA HIS A 14 13.55 24.36 -5.33
C HIS A 14 12.78 23.22 -4.65
N TRP A 15 12.89 21.98 -5.15
CA TRP A 15 12.41 20.76 -4.48
C TRP A 15 13.43 20.13 -3.50
N CYS A 16 14.70 20.59 -3.53
CA CYS A 16 15.82 20.08 -2.73
C CYS A 16 16.85 21.18 -2.39
N ARG A 17 16.92 21.59 -1.10
CA ARG A 17 17.93 22.49 -0.45
C ARG A 17 18.47 23.65 -1.31
N LYS A 18 18.10 24.89 -0.92
CA LYS A 18 18.49 26.16 -1.57
C LYS A 18 20.01 26.37 -1.76
N ASP A 19 20.85 25.70 -0.98
CA ASP A 19 22.29 25.98 -0.89
C ASP A 19 23.20 24.97 -1.62
N THR A 20 22.66 24.12 -2.51
CA THR A 20 23.48 23.19 -3.31
C THR A 20 23.38 23.50 -4.81
N SER A 21 24.52 23.47 -5.51
CA SER A 21 24.61 23.51 -6.99
C SER A 21 24.30 22.14 -7.64
N LYS A 22 23.73 21.21 -6.87
CA LYS A 22 23.48 19.83 -7.28
C LYS A 22 22.15 19.75 -8.02
N GLU A 23 22.19 19.29 -9.26
CA GLU A 23 21.00 19.08 -10.08
C GLU A 23 20.48 17.65 -9.94
N TYR A 24 19.17 17.43 -10.06
CA TYR A 24 18.58 16.10 -9.88
C TYR A 24 17.86 15.63 -11.14
N LEU A 25 17.95 14.32 -11.42
CA LEU A 25 17.17 13.60 -12.41
C LEU A 25 15.96 12.92 -11.78
N GLU A 26 14.96 12.54 -12.57
CA GLU A 26 13.75 11.86 -12.08
C GLU A 26 14.07 10.52 -11.38
N ALA A 27 13.23 10.15 -10.39
CA ALA A 27 13.47 9.03 -9.47
C ALA A 27 13.51 7.65 -10.16
N HIS A 28 12.85 7.50 -11.30
CA HIS A 28 12.84 6.27 -12.09
C HIS A 28 14.10 6.12 -12.97
N LEU A 29 14.94 7.16 -13.07
CA LEU A 29 16.23 7.09 -13.76
C LEU A 29 17.31 6.64 -12.78
N ASN A 30 18.26 5.86 -13.28
CA ASN A 30 19.49 5.54 -12.57
C ASN A 30 20.67 5.48 -13.57
N LYS A 31 21.90 5.35 -13.04
CA LYS A 31 23.11 5.34 -13.87
C LYS A 31 23.13 4.20 -14.89
N GLU A 32 22.49 3.08 -14.58
CA GLU A 32 22.36 1.91 -15.45
C GLU A 32 21.43 2.19 -16.64
N ILE A 33 20.24 2.72 -16.37
CA ILE A 33 19.24 3.08 -17.37
C ILE A 33 19.80 4.16 -18.31
N MET A 34 20.43 5.20 -17.76
CA MET A 34 21.04 6.25 -18.56
C MET A 34 22.17 5.75 -19.45
N TYR A 35 22.95 4.75 -19.01
CA TYR A 35 24.00 4.17 -19.86
C TYR A 35 23.41 3.31 -20.97
N ARG A 36 22.33 2.56 -20.71
CA ARG A 36 21.62 1.80 -21.73
C ARG A 36 21.09 2.72 -22.84
N LEU A 37 20.40 3.80 -22.44
CA LEU A 37 19.92 4.84 -23.36
C LEU A 37 21.07 5.52 -24.12
N TYR A 38 22.22 5.69 -23.48
CA TYR A 38 23.41 6.24 -24.15
C TYR A 38 23.94 5.34 -25.26
N VAL A 39 23.93 4.03 -25.05
CA VAL A 39 24.35 3.05 -26.06
C VAL A 39 23.40 3.09 -27.25
N GLU A 40 22.08 3.13 -27.01
CA GLU A 40 21.06 3.26 -28.06
C GLU A 40 21.21 4.59 -28.84
N TYR A 41 21.37 5.71 -28.12
CA TYR A 41 21.65 7.02 -28.72
C TYR A 41 22.92 7.02 -29.58
N CYS A 42 23.97 6.32 -29.15
CA CYS A 42 25.19 6.16 -29.90
C CYS A 42 24.99 5.34 -31.18
N GLN A 43 24.19 4.27 -31.12
CA GLN A 43 23.84 3.43 -32.28
C GLN A 43 23.05 4.23 -33.33
N GLU A 44 22.03 4.99 -32.92
CA GLU A 44 21.25 5.85 -33.82
C GLU A 44 22.10 6.93 -34.49
N LYS A 45 23.11 7.44 -33.78
CA LYS A 45 24.05 8.45 -34.28
C LYS A 45 25.29 7.87 -34.97
N GLN A 46 25.33 6.55 -35.19
CA GLN A 46 26.48 5.84 -35.79
C GLN A 46 27.82 6.16 -35.11
N SER A 47 27.82 6.23 -33.78
CA SER A 47 28.98 6.57 -32.95
C SER A 47 29.30 5.45 -31.96
N LYS A 48 30.58 5.27 -31.60
CA LYS A 48 30.98 4.27 -30.61
C LYS A 48 30.75 4.79 -29.18
N PRO A 49 30.04 4.05 -28.31
CA PRO A 49 29.86 4.46 -26.92
C PRO A 49 31.16 4.30 -26.11
N VAL A 50 31.34 5.17 -25.11
CA VAL A 50 32.41 5.03 -24.11
C VAL A 50 32.07 3.94 -23.10
N SER A 51 33.06 3.54 -22.27
CA SER A 51 32.83 2.56 -21.22
C SER A 51 31.84 3.05 -20.16
N LYS A 52 31.14 2.11 -19.53
CA LYS A 52 30.15 2.38 -18.47
C LYS A 52 30.77 3.18 -17.31
N THR A 53 32.02 2.90 -16.96
CA THR A 53 32.75 3.59 -15.89
C THR A 53 32.95 5.06 -16.22
N VAL A 54 33.49 5.36 -17.41
CA VAL A 54 33.73 6.74 -17.88
C VAL A 54 32.42 7.53 -17.96
N TYR A 55 31.34 6.90 -18.42
CA TYR A 55 30.02 7.52 -18.46
C TYR A 55 29.47 7.87 -17.08
N LYS A 56 29.63 6.98 -16.10
CA LYS A 56 29.22 7.21 -14.71
C LYS A 56 30.03 8.30 -14.03
N GLU A 57 31.33 8.35 -14.28
CA GLU A 57 32.22 9.41 -13.79
C GLU A 57 31.83 10.77 -14.36
N ALA A 58 31.42 10.85 -15.62
CA ALA A 58 30.93 12.07 -16.23
C ALA A 58 29.66 12.61 -15.55
N ILE A 59 28.73 11.73 -15.14
CA ILE A 59 27.54 12.12 -14.36
C ILE A 59 27.94 12.69 -12.99
N ILE A 60 28.89 12.04 -12.31
CA ILE A 60 29.40 12.50 -11.00
C ILE A 60 30.10 13.85 -11.13
N LYS A 61 30.94 14.01 -12.16
CA LYS A 61 31.68 15.25 -12.44
C LYS A 61 30.77 16.43 -12.77
N LYS A 62 29.59 16.17 -13.34
CA LYS A 62 28.54 17.17 -13.57
C LYS A 62 27.70 17.49 -12.33
N ASN A 63 28.01 16.88 -11.16
CA ASN A 63 27.27 17.06 -9.91
C ASN A 63 25.76 16.76 -10.05
N ILE A 64 25.42 15.70 -10.78
CA ILE A 64 24.02 15.27 -11.00
C ILE A 64 23.67 14.13 -10.04
N GLY A 65 22.63 14.32 -9.24
CA GLY A 65 21.98 13.31 -8.42
C GLY A 65 20.71 12.75 -9.06
N PHE A 66 20.11 11.76 -8.40
CA PHE A 66 18.77 11.27 -8.73
C PHE A 66 17.83 11.70 -7.61
N TYR A 67 16.69 12.29 -7.96
CA TYR A 67 15.67 12.76 -7.03
C TYR A 67 15.03 11.57 -6.34
N HIS A 68 14.88 11.64 -5.03
CA HIS A 68 14.17 10.64 -4.24
C HIS A 68 12.98 11.35 -3.60
N PRO A 69 11.73 10.89 -3.82
CA PRO A 69 10.56 11.52 -3.25
C PRO A 69 10.67 11.63 -1.72
N ARG A 70 10.42 12.82 -1.18
CA ARG A 70 10.47 13.09 0.26
C ARG A 70 9.34 12.40 1.05
N LYS A 71 8.31 11.89 0.36
CA LYS A 71 7.10 11.32 0.97
C LYS A 71 7.36 10.03 1.76
N ASP A 72 8.39 9.27 1.39
CA ASP A 72 8.75 8.01 2.04
C ASP A 72 9.85 8.17 3.13
N GLN A 73 10.34 9.39 3.33
CA GLN A 73 11.37 9.67 4.33
C GLN A 73 10.73 10.02 5.67
N CYS A 74 11.11 9.28 6.72
CA CYS A 74 10.70 9.62 8.08
C CYS A 74 11.12 11.05 8.45
N TRP A 75 10.28 11.73 9.23
CA TRP A 75 10.53 13.06 9.76
C TRP A 75 11.87 13.20 10.52
N CYS A 76 12.41 12.10 11.06
CA CYS A 76 13.75 11.99 11.64
C CYS A 76 14.86 12.52 10.75
N TYR A 77 14.72 12.39 9.41
CA TYR A 77 15.69 12.95 8.48
C TYR A 77 15.72 14.48 8.59
N ASN A 78 14.55 15.12 8.49
CA ASN A 78 14.42 16.58 8.64
C ASN A 78 14.89 17.05 10.02
N TYR A 79 14.62 16.27 11.08
CA TYR A 79 15.13 16.59 12.41
C TYR A 79 16.65 16.61 12.45
N LYS A 80 17.33 15.58 11.92
CA LYS A 80 18.80 15.53 11.86
C LYS A 80 19.37 16.72 11.09
N GLU A 81 18.80 17.03 9.93
CA GLU A 81 19.21 18.19 9.13
C GLU A 81 19.08 19.51 9.90
N ASN A 82 17.94 19.75 10.56
CA ASN A 82 17.72 20.97 11.34
C ASN A 82 18.56 21.03 12.62
N ASN A 83 18.86 19.88 13.23
CA ASN A 83 19.69 19.79 14.42
C ASN A 83 21.15 20.15 14.09
N ASP A 84 21.67 19.67 12.96
CA ASP A 84 23.02 20.02 12.48
C ASP A 84 23.15 21.52 12.17
N GLU A 85 22.04 22.17 11.78
CA GLU A 85 21.95 23.62 11.56
C GLU A 85 21.69 24.43 12.84
N GLY A 86 21.64 23.79 14.02
CA GLY A 86 21.39 24.46 15.31
C GLY A 86 19.96 24.99 15.50
N LYS A 87 19.00 24.51 14.69
CA LYS A 87 17.60 24.97 14.67
C LYS A 87 16.63 24.07 15.46
N SER A 88 17.13 23.03 16.13
CA SER A 88 16.32 22.09 16.90
C SER A 88 16.00 22.62 18.30
N THR A 89 14.81 22.32 18.81
CA THR A 89 14.43 22.62 20.21
C THR A 89 14.55 21.38 21.09
N ALA A 90 14.63 21.55 22.42
CA ALA A 90 14.64 20.44 23.38
C ALA A 90 13.42 19.51 23.22
N LYS A 91 12.24 20.08 23.00
CA LYS A 91 11.00 19.32 22.74
C LYS A 91 11.11 18.46 21.47
N THR A 92 11.67 19.01 20.39
CA THR A 92 11.85 18.26 19.14
C THR A 92 12.88 17.13 19.30
N LYS A 93 13.86 17.30 20.19
CA LYS A 93 14.82 16.24 20.55
C LYS A 93 14.16 15.09 21.30
N GLU A 94 13.35 15.39 22.31
CA GLU A 94 12.60 14.36 23.06
C GLU A 94 11.65 13.57 22.15
N GLU A 95 10.92 14.25 21.26
CA GLU A 95 10.06 13.61 20.27
C GLU A 95 10.85 12.69 19.33
N TYR A 96 12.06 13.11 18.94
CA TYR A 96 12.94 12.34 18.07
C TYR A 96 13.47 11.09 18.77
N GLU A 97 13.99 11.24 19.99
CA GLU A 97 14.50 10.14 20.80
C GLU A 97 13.38 9.12 21.09
N LEU A 98 12.18 9.59 21.40
CA LEU A 98 11.01 8.73 21.60
C LEU A 98 10.64 7.97 20.33
N HIS A 99 10.62 8.64 19.17
CA HIS A 99 10.36 8.00 17.89
C HIS A 99 11.39 6.92 17.55
N ILE A 100 12.69 7.19 17.76
CA ILE A 100 13.76 6.21 17.55
C ILE A 100 13.62 5.03 18.53
N ARG A 101 13.28 5.29 19.80
CA ARG A 101 13.05 4.23 20.79
C ARG A 101 11.88 3.33 20.39
N ARG A 102 10.75 3.92 19.96
CA ARG A 102 9.57 3.21 19.45
C ARG A 102 9.91 2.35 18.23
N LYS A 103 10.64 2.92 17.26
CA LYS A 103 11.12 2.20 16.09
C LYS A 103 11.93 0.97 16.49
N ASN A 104 12.95 1.15 17.33
CA ASN A 104 13.83 0.06 17.74
C ASN A 104 13.07 -1.05 18.48
N ALA A 105 12.12 -0.69 19.34
CA ALA A 105 11.26 -1.65 20.04
C ALA A 105 10.38 -2.44 19.06
N ALA A 106 9.79 -1.78 18.07
CA ALA A 106 8.99 -2.42 17.02
C ALA A 106 9.82 -3.41 16.19
N ASP A 107 11.01 -3.00 15.77
CA ASP A 107 11.95 -3.82 14.99
C ASP A 107 12.42 -5.04 15.77
N GLU A 108 12.75 -4.87 17.05
CA GLU A 108 13.14 -5.95 17.95
C GLU A 108 12.00 -6.94 18.17
N GLN A 109 10.80 -6.44 18.44
CA GLN A 109 9.62 -7.29 18.60
C GLN A 109 9.34 -8.09 17.32
N LYS A 110 9.39 -7.45 16.14
CA LYS A 110 9.20 -8.12 14.85
C LYS A 110 10.27 -9.20 14.60
N LYS A 111 11.53 -8.93 14.95
CA LYS A 111 12.61 -9.93 14.85
C LYS A 111 12.36 -11.12 15.77
N THR A 112 11.90 -10.88 16.99
CA THR A 112 11.56 -11.94 17.95
C THR A 112 10.37 -12.76 17.46
N ASP A 113 9.28 -12.12 17.04
CA ASP A 113 8.08 -12.77 16.52
C ASP A 113 8.38 -13.61 15.27
N LYS A 114 9.29 -13.13 14.43
CA LYS A 114 9.82 -13.88 13.28
C LYS A 114 10.56 -15.14 13.68
N LYS A 115 11.45 -15.08 14.68
CA LYS A 115 12.20 -16.25 15.16
C LYS A 115 11.25 -17.28 15.79
N VAL A 116 10.34 -16.82 16.65
CA VAL A 116 9.35 -17.67 17.30
C VAL A 116 8.48 -18.39 16.27
N ALA A 117 7.99 -17.70 15.24
CA ALA A 117 7.21 -18.34 14.17
C ALA A 117 8.02 -19.29 13.28
N GLN A 118 9.36 -19.16 13.24
CA GLN A 118 10.24 -20.11 12.54
C GLN A 118 10.48 -21.38 13.34
N GLU A 119 10.47 -21.29 14.68
CA GLU A 119 10.69 -22.39 15.60
C GLU A 119 9.39 -23.15 15.91
N ASP A 120 8.26 -22.45 16.03
CA ASP A 120 6.95 -23.00 16.35
C ASP A 120 5.93 -22.74 15.21
N LYS A 121 5.57 -23.82 14.51
CA LYS A 121 4.61 -23.79 13.39
C LYS A 121 3.17 -23.48 13.81
N SER A 122 2.85 -23.55 15.10
CA SER A 122 1.54 -23.14 15.63
C SER A 122 1.39 -21.61 15.69
N ILE A 123 2.49 -20.88 15.52
CA ILE A 123 2.54 -19.42 15.54
C ILE A 123 2.81 -18.90 14.14
N ILE A 124 1.88 -18.12 13.60
CA ILE A 124 2.06 -17.46 12.31
C ILE A 124 2.39 -15.99 12.55
N CYS A 125 3.47 -15.52 11.92
CA CYS A 125 3.83 -14.12 11.86
C CYS A 125 3.70 -13.62 10.41
N ALA A 126 2.90 -12.59 10.18
CA ALA A 126 2.67 -12.02 8.87
C ALA A 126 2.61 -10.49 8.90
N ASN A 127 2.99 -9.85 7.80
CA ASN A 127 2.69 -8.43 7.55
C ASN A 127 1.81 -8.28 6.33
N PHE A 128 1.08 -7.16 6.27
CA PHE A 128 0.26 -6.84 5.13
C PHE A 128 0.28 -5.35 4.82
N ASP A 129 0.14 -5.03 3.54
CA ASP A 129 0.08 -3.66 3.05
C ASP A 129 -0.69 -3.58 1.74
N LEU A 130 -1.32 -2.43 1.50
CA LEU A 130 -1.99 -2.17 0.24
C LEU A 130 -0.97 -1.62 -0.76
N GLU A 131 -0.74 -2.35 -1.84
CA GLU A 131 0.15 -1.90 -2.91
C GLU A 131 -0.35 -0.59 -3.53
N ALA A 132 0.59 0.19 -4.07
CA ALA A 132 0.25 1.34 -4.91
C ALA A 132 -0.76 0.94 -5.99
N VAL A 133 -1.64 1.89 -6.36
CA VAL A 133 -2.73 1.61 -7.30
C VAL A 133 -2.17 1.07 -8.62
N LEU A 134 -2.52 -0.17 -8.91
CA LEU A 134 -2.25 -0.79 -10.19
C LEU A 134 -3.27 -0.26 -11.20
N ASN A 135 -2.91 -0.26 -12.48
CA ASN A 135 -3.79 0.25 -13.52
C ASN A 135 -3.99 -0.79 -14.62
N CYS A 136 -5.09 -0.69 -15.36
CA CYS A 136 -5.25 -1.37 -16.64
C CYS A 136 -6.12 -0.52 -17.59
N PRO A 137 -5.79 -0.44 -18.88
CA PRO A 137 -4.69 -1.12 -19.54
C PRO A 137 -3.31 -0.49 -19.26
N ILE A 138 -2.24 -1.30 -19.31
CA ILE A 138 -0.83 -0.88 -19.27
C ILE A 138 -0.03 -1.65 -20.33
N PHE A 139 0.44 -0.93 -21.35
CA PHE A 139 1.43 -1.38 -22.33
C PHE A 139 1.96 -0.18 -23.12
N PHE A 140 3.07 -0.36 -23.85
CA PHE A 140 3.73 0.70 -24.62
C PHE A 140 2.93 1.11 -25.86
N ALA A 141 1.90 1.93 -25.67
CA ALA A 141 1.18 2.62 -26.73
C ALA A 141 0.95 4.09 -26.32
N LYS A 142 1.35 5.04 -27.17
CA LYS A 142 1.27 6.49 -26.88
C LYS A 142 -0.12 6.93 -26.36
N PRO A 143 -1.26 6.46 -26.89
CA PRO A 143 -2.58 6.86 -26.41
C PRO A 143 -2.88 6.44 -24.96
N VAL A 144 -2.36 5.29 -24.51
CA VAL A 144 -2.61 4.74 -23.17
C VAL A 144 -2.07 5.65 -22.05
N PHE A 145 -1.03 6.44 -22.34
CA PHE A 145 -0.44 7.35 -21.35
C PHE A 145 -1.29 8.60 -21.06
N TYR A 146 -2.21 8.96 -21.95
CA TYR A 146 -3.02 10.20 -21.84
C TYR A 146 -4.48 9.94 -21.47
N LYS A 147 -4.84 8.68 -21.20
CA LYS A 147 -6.20 8.23 -20.97
C LYS A 147 -6.37 7.74 -19.55
N ARG A 148 -7.55 7.97 -18.95
CA ARG A 148 -7.89 7.41 -17.65
C ARG A 148 -7.94 5.88 -17.76
N LYS A 149 -7.37 5.22 -16.76
CA LYS A 149 -7.28 3.75 -16.68
C LYS A 149 -8.22 3.25 -15.59
N LEU A 150 -8.57 1.98 -15.68
CA LEU A 150 -9.27 1.27 -14.62
C LEU A 150 -8.28 0.99 -13.50
N ALA A 151 -8.62 1.40 -12.28
CA ALA A 151 -7.84 1.16 -11.09
C ALA A 151 -8.00 -0.29 -10.62
N VAL A 152 -6.88 -0.90 -10.26
CA VAL A 152 -6.77 -2.25 -9.73
C VAL A 152 -6.02 -2.16 -8.40
N PHE A 153 -6.56 -2.80 -7.38
CA PHE A 153 -6.06 -2.79 -6.02
C PHE A 153 -5.54 -4.17 -5.65
N ASN A 154 -4.41 -4.21 -4.95
CA ASN A 154 -3.79 -5.44 -4.48
C ASN A 154 -3.39 -5.29 -3.01
N LEU A 155 -4.13 -5.96 -2.11
CA LEU A 155 -3.67 -6.12 -0.73
C LEU A 155 -2.74 -7.32 -0.67
N THR A 156 -1.50 -7.12 -0.24
CA THR A 156 -0.54 -8.21 -0.09
C THR A 156 -0.42 -8.61 1.38
N VAL A 157 -0.36 -9.91 1.65
CA VAL A 157 -0.04 -10.47 2.96
C VAL A 157 1.17 -11.39 2.80
N TYR A 158 2.22 -11.16 3.58
CA TYR A 158 3.43 -11.96 3.55
C TYR A 158 3.62 -12.71 4.86
N GLU A 159 3.54 -14.04 4.80
CA GLU A 159 3.84 -14.91 5.93
C GLU A 159 5.36 -15.06 6.05
N VAL A 160 5.91 -14.59 7.17
CA VAL A 160 7.34 -14.33 7.31
C VAL A 160 8.16 -15.63 7.42
N ALA A 161 7.65 -16.63 8.13
CA ALA A 161 8.34 -17.90 8.38
C ALA A 161 8.40 -18.75 7.11
N SER A 162 7.24 -19.06 6.49
CA SER A 162 7.17 -19.85 5.25
C SER A 162 7.63 -19.09 4.00
N LYS A 163 7.71 -17.75 4.07
CA LYS A 163 7.95 -16.86 2.91
C LYS A 163 6.87 -16.97 1.83
N GLN A 164 5.65 -17.36 2.22
CA GLN A 164 4.49 -17.41 1.34
C GLN A 164 3.85 -16.03 1.25
N GLY A 165 3.75 -15.50 0.03
CA GLY A 165 2.99 -14.28 -0.25
C GLY A 165 1.58 -14.60 -0.72
N TYR A 166 0.62 -13.81 -0.29
CA TYR A 166 -0.78 -13.83 -0.69
C TYR A 166 -1.11 -12.47 -1.30
N ALA A 167 -1.76 -12.47 -2.45
CA ALA A 167 -2.25 -11.27 -3.12
C ALA A 167 -3.77 -11.34 -3.18
N PHE A 168 -4.43 -10.28 -2.74
CA PHE A 168 -5.89 -10.13 -2.82
C PHE A 168 -6.17 -9.03 -3.83
N LEU A 169 -6.64 -9.41 -5.02
CA LEU A 169 -6.75 -8.54 -6.19
C LEU A 169 -8.21 -8.23 -6.49
N TRP A 170 -8.55 -6.95 -6.65
CA TRP A 170 -9.84 -6.50 -7.15
C TRP A 170 -9.71 -5.19 -7.91
N ASP A 171 -10.60 -4.93 -8.86
CA ASP A 171 -10.67 -3.63 -9.54
C ASP A 171 -11.71 -2.71 -8.89
N GLU A 172 -11.68 -1.42 -9.24
CA GLU A 172 -12.57 -0.41 -8.68
C GLU A 172 -14.07 -0.67 -8.90
N THR A 173 -14.45 -1.54 -9.83
CA THR A 173 -15.86 -1.97 -9.98
C THR A 173 -16.28 -3.02 -8.95
N ASN A 174 -15.32 -3.71 -8.32
CA ASN A 174 -15.60 -4.73 -7.32
C ASN A 174 -15.54 -4.19 -5.90
N GLY A 175 -14.79 -3.12 -5.64
CA GLY A 175 -14.70 -2.53 -4.30
C GLY A 175 -13.79 -1.32 -4.27
N HIS A 176 -13.95 -0.50 -3.24
CA HIS A 176 -13.04 0.60 -2.94
C HIS A 176 -11.76 0.08 -2.26
N ARG A 177 -11.01 0.95 -1.57
CA ARG A 177 -9.78 0.61 -0.85
C ARG A 177 -9.82 1.01 0.62
N GLY A 178 -11.01 1.06 1.21
CA GLY A 178 -11.25 1.46 2.58
C GLY A 178 -11.12 0.31 3.58
N SER A 179 -11.40 0.61 4.85
CA SER A 179 -11.22 -0.35 5.94
C SER A 179 -12.04 -1.63 5.79
N ASN A 180 -13.24 -1.59 5.16
CA ASN A 180 -14.07 -2.79 4.98
C ASN A 180 -13.43 -3.77 3.98
N GLU A 181 -12.86 -3.24 2.91
CA GLU A 181 -12.20 -4.05 1.87
C GLU A 181 -10.92 -4.68 2.44
N ILE A 182 -10.12 -3.90 3.18
CA ILE A 182 -8.94 -4.42 3.87
C ILE A 182 -9.34 -5.46 4.90
N ALA A 183 -10.32 -5.17 5.77
CA ALA A 183 -10.82 -6.09 6.78
C ALA A 183 -11.26 -7.43 6.15
N THR A 184 -11.97 -7.39 5.03
CA THR A 184 -12.43 -8.59 4.32
C THR A 184 -11.24 -9.43 3.82
N CYS A 185 -10.25 -8.80 3.20
CA CYS A 185 -9.09 -9.52 2.67
C CYS A 185 -8.27 -10.15 3.80
N VAL A 186 -8.04 -9.42 4.91
CA VAL A 186 -7.36 -9.96 6.10
C VAL A 186 -8.19 -11.07 6.75
N PHE A 187 -9.52 -10.93 6.85
CA PHE A 187 -10.40 -11.99 7.34
C PHE A 187 -10.30 -13.26 6.49
N LYS A 188 -10.26 -13.14 5.16
CA LYS A 188 -10.06 -14.27 4.24
C LYS A 188 -8.70 -14.95 4.46
N PHE A 189 -7.64 -14.16 4.65
CA PHE A 189 -6.34 -14.70 5.02
C PHE A 189 -6.41 -15.49 6.34
N ILE A 190 -6.96 -14.89 7.41
CA ILE A 190 -7.10 -15.53 8.73
C ILE A 190 -7.94 -16.82 8.63
N SER A 191 -9.03 -16.80 7.86
CA SER A 191 -9.91 -17.96 7.65
C SER A 191 -9.24 -19.08 6.85
N SER A 192 -8.19 -18.77 6.09
CA SER A 192 -7.42 -19.75 5.32
C SER A 192 -6.27 -20.39 6.10
N LEU A 193 -6.03 -19.95 7.34
CA LEU A 193 -4.95 -20.48 8.16
C LEU A 193 -5.21 -21.95 8.53
N PRO A 194 -4.15 -22.75 8.71
CA PRO A 194 -4.28 -24.12 9.18
C PRO A 194 -4.97 -24.20 10.55
N ARG A 195 -5.73 -25.28 10.79
CA ARG A 195 -6.42 -25.49 12.08
C ARG A 195 -5.46 -25.66 13.25
N GLU A 196 -4.22 -26.03 12.95
CA GLU A 196 -3.13 -26.19 13.90
C GLU A 196 -2.57 -24.83 14.37
N THR A 197 -2.89 -23.73 13.67
CA THR A 197 -2.47 -22.39 14.06
C THR A 197 -3.17 -21.95 15.34
N LYS A 198 -2.38 -21.73 16.39
CA LYS A 198 -2.82 -21.28 17.71
C LYS A 198 -2.69 -19.79 17.90
N GLN A 199 -1.63 -19.19 17.35
CA GLN A 199 -1.41 -17.75 17.48
C GLN A 199 -1.14 -17.11 16.12
N LEU A 200 -1.70 -15.92 15.93
CA LEU A 200 -1.39 -15.08 14.78
C LEU A 200 -0.86 -13.72 15.24
N ARG A 201 0.30 -13.33 14.73
CA ARG A 201 0.92 -12.02 14.94
C ARG A 201 0.96 -11.26 13.61
N LEU A 202 0.19 -10.19 13.52
CA LEU A 202 0.07 -9.35 12.34
C LEU A 202 0.82 -8.04 12.53
N TYR A 203 1.29 -7.51 11.41
CA TYR A 203 1.98 -6.23 11.31
C TYR A 203 1.44 -5.42 10.13
N SER A 204 1.16 -4.13 10.34
CA SER A 204 0.81 -3.20 9.26
C SER A 204 1.36 -1.80 9.52
N ASP A 205 1.16 -0.91 8.55
CA ASP A 205 1.33 0.52 8.71
C ASP A 205 0.29 1.15 9.68
N LEU A 206 0.35 2.47 9.82
CA LEU A 206 -0.52 3.24 10.72
C LEU A 206 -1.72 3.89 10.01
N CYS A 207 -2.02 3.55 8.75
CA CYS A 207 -3.04 4.24 7.95
C CYS A 207 -4.40 4.17 8.66
N PRO A 208 -4.97 5.30 9.16
CA PRO A 208 -6.20 5.25 9.94
C PRO A 208 -7.42 4.84 9.10
N GLY A 209 -7.45 5.23 7.83
CA GLY A 209 -8.56 4.93 6.90
C GLY A 209 -8.60 3.47 6.46
N GLN A 210 -7.54 2.69 6.69
CA GLN A 210 -7.39 1.32 6.21
C GLN A 210 -7.09 0.34 7.35
N ASN A 211 -6.02 0.58 8.10
CA ASN A 211 -5.39 -0.42 8.97
C ASN A 211 -5.56 -0.12 10.47
N LYS A 212 -5.25 1.11 10.92
CA LYS A 212 -5.30 1.48 12.34
C LYS A 212 -6.65 2.08 12.73
N ASN A 213 -7.67 1.24 12.83
CA ASN A 213 -9.00 1.64 13.26
C ASN A 213 -9.78 0.51 13.93
N ALA A 214 -10.93 0.88 14.51
CA ALA A 214 -11.81 -0.05 15.20
C ALA A 214 -12.54 -1.06 14.29
N ILE A 215 -12.60 -0.81 12.97
CA ILE A 215 -13.18 -1.76 12.01
C ILE A 215 -12.27 -2.97 11.89
N ILE A 216 -10.96 -2.76 11.75
CA ILE A 216 -9.95 -3.83 11.78
C ILE A 216 -9.97 -4.55 13.13
N ALA A 217 -10.02 -3.81 14.25
CA ALA A 217 -10.13 -4.43 15.58
C ALA A 217 -11.33 -5.37 15.70
N CYS A 218 -12.51 -4.94 15.23
CA CYS A 218 -13.72 -5.76 15.22
C CYS A 218 -13.59 -6.98 14.31
N MET A 219 -12.96 -6.82 13.14
CA MET A 219 -12.67 -7.93 12.24
C MET A 219 -11.76 -8.98 12.91
N LEU A 220 -10.71 -8.57 13.62
CA LEU A 220 -9.80 -9.49 14.32
C LEU A 220 -10.54 -10.28 15.40
N GLN A 221 -11.34 -9.59 16.23
CA GLN A 221 -12.17 -10.22 17.25
C GLN A 221 -13.17 -11.22 16.64
N TYR A 222 -13.83 -10.85 15.55
CA TYR A 222 -14.73 -11.73 14.81
C TYR A 222 -14.01 -12.95 14.24
N SER A 223 -12.85 -12.74 13.61
CA SER A 223 -12.03 -13.81 13.01
C SER A 223 -11.62 -14.84 14.05
N LEU A 224 -11.19 -14.40 15.23
CA LEU A 224 -10.82 -15.26 16.34
C LEU A 224 -11.99 -16.13 16.82
N SER A 225 -13.21 -15.57 16.82
CA SER A 225 -14.43 -16.32 17.19
C SER A 225 -14.85 -17.37 16.14
N LYS A 226 -14.41 -17.23 14.89
CA LYS A 226 -14.78 -18.10 13.77
C LYS A 226 -13.74 -19.15 13.44
N HIS A 227 -12.48 -18.92 13.77
CA HIS A 227 -11.42 -19.90 13.52
C HIS A 227 -11.38 -20.95 14.63
N ASP A 228 -11.46 -22.23 14.26
CA ASP A 228 -11.53 -23.34 15.20
C ASP A 228 -10.26 -23.44 16.07
N GLY A 229 -9.09 -23.26 15.45
CA GLY A 229 -7.80 -23.48 16.09
C GLY A 229 -7.17 -22.28 16.80
N LEU A 230 -7.52 -21.06 16.39
CA LEU A 230 -6.82 -19.86 16.84
C LEU A 230 -7.25 -19.53 18.27
N GLU A 231 -6.29 -19.20 19.10
CA GLU A 231 -6.48 -18.84 20.51
C GLU A 231 -6.13 -17.37 20.75
N ILE A 232 -5.14 -16.84 20.00
CA ILE A 232 -4.65 -15.47 20.15
C ILE A 232 -4.46 -14.82 18.78
N ILE A 233 -4.93 -13.58 18.65
CA ILE A 233 -4.55 -12.69 17.54
C ILE A 233 -3.95 -11.42 18.13
N GLN A 234 -2.74 -11.10 17.69
CA GLN A 234 -2.03 -9.87 18.01
C GLN A 234 -1.85 -9.04 16.74
N MET A 235 -2.16 -7.75 16.80
CA MET A 235 -1.99 -6.80 15.71
C MET A 235 -1.06 -5.68 16.16
N ASN A 236 0.07 -5.54 15.47
CA ASN A 236 1.09 -4.54 15.76
C ASN A 236 1.13 -3.48 14.65
N PHE A 237 1.20 -2.21 15.02
CA PHE A 237 1.27 -1.10 14.06
C PHE A 237 2.68 -0.47 14.08
N LEU A 238 3.34 -0.45 12.93
CA LEU A 238 4.75 -0.06 12.81
C LEU A 238 4.93 1.46 12.63
N GLU A 239 6.05 2.02 13.10
CA GLU A 239 6.30 3.48 13.00
C GLU A 239 6.50 3.95 11.54
N PRO A 240 5.96 5.12 11.17
CA PRO A 240 5.98 5.57 9.79
C PRO A 240 7.39 5.94 9.33
N GLY A 241 7.72 5.70 8.06
CA GLY A 241 8.98 6.09 7.42
C GLY A 241 10.23 5.29 7.85
N HIS A 242 10.07 4.30 8.73
CA HIS A 242 11.14 3.39 9.16
C HIS A 242 10.73 1.92 9.12
N THR A 243 9.57 1.65 8.54
CA THR A 243 9.04 0.31 8.45
C THR A 243 9.66 -0.39 7.25
N HIS A 244 10.28 -1.55 7.48
CA HIS A 244 10.62 -2.50 6.42
C HIS A 244 9.67 -3.68 6.52
N MET A 245 8.68 -3.75 5.63
CA MET A 245 7.77 -4.90 5.56
C MET A 245 8.22 -5.89 4.49
N GLU A 246 8.04 -7.18 4.76
CA GLU A 246 8.35 -8.20 3.76
C GLU A 246 7.39 -8.13 2.57
N CYS A 247 6.17 -7.60 2.73
CA CYS A 247 5.26 -7.29 1.64
C CYS A 247 5.81 -6.26 0.65
N ASP A 248 6.67 -5.30 1.06
CA ASP A 248 7.34 -4.35 0.15
C ASP A 248 8.22 -5.09 -0.88
N SER A 249 8.78 -6.24 -0.47
CA SER A 249 9.53 -7.10 -1.39
C SER A 249 8.64 -7.80 -2.41
N MET A 250 7.37 -8.07 -2.06
CA MET A 250 6.38 -8.54 -3.03
C MET A 250 6.10 -7.44 -4.04
N HIS A 251 5.78 -6.22 -3.59
CA HIS A 251 5.49 -5.09 -4.47
C HIS A 251 6.63 -4.83 -5.46
N SER A 252 7.87 -4.75 -4.98
CA SER A 252 9.05 -4.57 -5.85
C SER A 252 9.21 -5.70 -6.88
N THR A 253 8.81 -6.92 -6.53
CA THR A 253 8.90 -8.08 -7.43
C THR A 253 7.78 -8.04 -8.47
N ILE A 254 6.58 -7.60 -8.09
CA ILE A 254 5.42 -7.44 -8.96
C ILE A 254 5.65 -6.29 -9.95
N GLU A 255 6.14 -5.15 -9.47
CA GLU A 255 6.48 -3.98 -10.29
C GLU A 255 7.47 -4.36 -11.40
N LYS A 256 8.56 -5.06 -11.05
CA LYS A 256 9.54 -5.57 -12.02
C LYS A 256 8.95 -6.57 -13.01
N ALA A 257 8.01 -7.40 -12.57
CA ALA A 257 7.34 -8.35 -13.46
C ALA A 257 6.40 -7.62 -14.43
N SER A 258 5.78 -6.52 -13.99
CA SER A 258 4.84 -5.72 -14.78
C SER A 258 5.51 -4.86 -15.86
N GLU A 259 6.78 -4.47 -15.70
CA GLU A 259 7.53 -3.61 -16.63
C GLU A 259 7.48 -4.12 -18.09
N TYR A 260 7.45 -5.44 -18.28
CA TYR A 260 7.43 -6.09 -19.59
C TYR A 260 6.09 -6.73 -19.93
N ALA A 261 5.12 -6.66 -19.02
CA ALA A 261 3.80 -7.26 -19.22
C ALA A 261 2.91 -6.36 -20.07
N LYS A 262 2.08 -6.96 -20.92
CA LYS A 262 0.97 -6.27 -21.55
C LYS A 262 -0.29 -6.58 -20.75
N ILE A 263 -0.78 -5.59 -20.04
CA ILE A 263 -1.97 -5.70 -19.21
C ILE A 263 -3.11 -5.05 -19.98
N TYR A 264 -3.99 -5.86 -20.54
CA TYR A 264 -5.18 -5.41 -21.24
C TYR A 264 -6.38 -5.37 -20.32
N VAL A 265 -6.51 -6.28 -19.36
CA VAL A 265 -7.63 -6.34 -18.41
C VAL A 265 -7.14 -6.63 -16.98
N PRO A 266 -7.94 -6.41 -15.92
CA PRO A 266 -7.53 -6.73 -14.55
C PRO A 266 -7.08 -8.18 -14.37
N ASN A 267 -7.64 -9.11 -15.15
CA ASN A 267 -7.27 -10.52 -15.13
C ASN A 267 -5.81 -10.79 -15.53
N ASP A 268 -5.19 -9.92 -16.33
CA ASP A 268 -3.77 -10.08 -16.71
C ASP A 268 -2.85 -9.86 -15.51
N TRP A 269 -3.24 -9.01 -14.56
CA TRP A 269 -2.51 -8.83 -13.31
C TRP A 269 -2.40 -10.11 -12.50
N GLU A 270 -3.40 -11.02 -12.55
CA GLU A 270 -3.30 -12.31 -11.86
C GLU A 270 -2.10 -13.12 -12.35
N ASN A 271 -1.85 -13.10 -13.66
CA ASN A 271 -0.72 -13.81 -14.26
C ASN A 271 0.60 -13.16 -13.89
N VAL A 272 0.67 -11.82 -13.92
CA VAL A 272 1.84 -11.05 -13.47
C VAL A 272 2.17 -11.41 -12.02
N LEU A 273 1.18 -11.37 -11.13
CA LEU A 273 1.34 -11.70 -9.71
C LEU A 273 1.82 -13.15 -9.50
N ARG A 274 1.20 -14.13 -10.16
CA ARG A 274 1.61 -15.55 -10.02
C ARG A 274 3.04 -15.80 -10.50
N LEU A 275 3.46 -15.12 -11.56
CA LEU A 275 4.78 -15.30 -12.20
C LEU A 275 5.87 -14.36 -11.68
N ALA A 276 5.52 -13.35 -10.88
CA ALA A 276 6.46 -12.34 -10.43
C ALA A 276 7.64 -12.94 -9.64
N LYS A 277 7.35 -13.89 -8.74
CA LYS A 277 8.36 -14.50 -7.88
C LYS A 277 9.10 -15.63 -8.60
N LYS A 278 10.33 -15.34 -9.04
CA LYS A 278 11.18 -16.30 -9.77
C LYS A 278 11.78 -17.43 -8.92
N LYS A 279 11.90 -17.25 -7.60
CA LYS A 279 12.52 -18.22 -6.68
C LYS A 279 11.63 -18.49 -5.46
N GLY A 280 11.42 -19.77 -5.15
CA GLY A 280 10.58 -20.23 -4.05
C GLY A 280 9.11 -20.38 -4.45
N SER A 281 8.22 -20.50 -3.46
CA SER A 281 6.78 -20.71 -3.71
C SER A 281 6.13 -19.49 -4.38
N PRO A 282 5.40 -19.67 -5.49
CA PRO A 282 4.63 -18.61 -6.15
C PRO A 282 3.66 -17.90 -5.20
N TYR A 283 3.29 -16.67 -5.51
CA TYR A 283 2.26 -15.96 -4.74
C TYR A 283 0.89 -16.62 -4.93
N LYS A 284 0.15 -16.75 -3.83
CA LYS A 284 -1.25 -17.21 -3.85
C LYS A 284 -2.12 -16.02 -4.19
N VAL A 285 -2.65 -15.97 -5.41
CA VAL A 285 -3.47 -14.87 -5.91
C VAL A 285 -4.95 -15.20 -5.72
N ASN A 286 -5.64 -14.37 -4.95
CA ASN A 286 -7.06 -14.45 -4.66
C ASN A 286 -7.76 -13.28 -5.36
N ARG A 287 -8.60 -13.57 -6.34
CA ARG A 287 -9.47 -12.56 -6.94
C ARG A 287 -10.65 -12.31 -6.02
N ILE A 288 -10.91 -11.05 -5.68
CA ILE A 288 -12.02 -10.64 -4.83
C ILE A 288 -13.09 -9.93 -5.67
N THR A 289 -14.33 -10.32 -5.47
CA THR A 289 -15.50 -9.72 -6.14
C THR A 289 -16.36 -8.92 -5.16
N TYR A 290 -17.21 -8.03 -5.68
CA TYR A 290 -18.10 -7.21 -4.85
C TYR A 290 -18.97 -8.02 -3.88
N LYS A 291 -19.32 -9.26 -4.24
CA LYS A 291 -20.13 -10.17 -3.42
C LYS A 291 -19.44 -10.65 -2.16
N GLU A 292 -18.12 -10.51 -2.08
CA GLU A 292 -17.30 -11.06 -1.00
C GLU A 292 -16.93 -10.02 0.05
N PHE A 293 -17.04 -8.72 -0.26
CA PHE A 293 -16.72 -7.66 0.67
C PHE A 293 -17.76 -7.55 1.78
N LEU A 294 -17.29 -7.59 3.02
CA LEU A 294 -18.09 -7.61 4.23
C LEU A 294 -18.09 -6.23 4.91
N ASN A 295 -19.25 -5.81 5.38
CA ASN A 295 -19.46 -4.55 6.09
C ASN A 295 -19.14 -4.71 7.59
N PHE A 296 -17.84 -4.75 7.89
CA PHE A 296 -17.34 -4.76 9.26
C PHE A 296 -17.63 -3.45 10.00
N LYS A 297 -17.80 -2.33 9.30
CA LYS A 297 -18.19 -1.03 9.90
C LYS A 297 -19.53 -1.14 10.63
N SER A 298 -20.58 -1.60 9.95
CA SER A 298 -21.90 -1.79 10.58
C SER A 298 -21.88 -2.91 11.63
N TYR A 299 -21.09 -3.97 11.41
CA TYR A 299 -20.93 -5.04 12.40
C TYR A 299 -20.26 -4.55 13.70
N LYS A 300 -19.23 -3.69 13.58
CA LYS A 300 -18.55 -3.03 14.69
C LYS A 300 -19.52 -2.21 15.51
N GLU A 301 -20.37 -1.40 14.88
CA GLU A 301 -21.38 -0.58 15.58
C GLU A 301 -22.34 -1.44 16.42
N LEU A 302 -22.67 -2.63 15.92
CA LEU A 302 -23.58 -3.55 16.60
C LEU A 302 -22.90 -4.33 17.75
N LYS A 303 -21.69 -4.87 17.52
CA LYS A 303 -21.05 -5.88 18.39
C LYS A 303 -19.85 -5.36 19.19
N MET A 304 -19.20 -4.29 18.73
CA MET A 304 -18.07 -3.64 19.40
C MET A 304 -18.33 -2.12 19.58
N PRO A 305 -19.41 -1.74 20.30
CA PRO A 305 -19.77 -0.35 20.51
C PRO A 305 -18.77 0.42 21.39
N ASN A 306 -18.12 -0.23 22.36
CA ASN A 306 -17.09 0.40 23.18
C ASN A 306 -15.69 0.12 22.63
N VAL A 307 -15.04 1.17 22.14
CA VAL A 307 -13.67 1.13 21.61
C VAL A 307 -12.79 2.25 22.16
N HIS A 308 -13.28 2.95 23.18
CA HIS A 308 -12.66 4.16 23.70
C HIS A 308 -12.50 4.17 25.20
N LYS A 309 -13.31 3.45 25.99
CA LYS A 309 -13.19 3.49 27.45
C LYS A 309 -12.66 2.16 27.97
N ALA A 310 -11.49 2.23 28.61
CA ALA A 310 -10.86 1.11 29.28
C ALA A 310 -11.52 0.80 30.63
N THR A 311 -11.24 -0.38 31.17
CA THR A 311 -11.78 -0.85 32.46
C THR A 311 -11.28 0.00 33.64
N ASP A 312 -10.07 0.56 33.53
CA ASP A 312 -9.49 1.54 34.46
C ASP A 312 -10.10 2.96 34.35
N LEU A 313 -11.17 3.11 33.56
CA LEU A 313 -11.88 4.36 33.26
C LEU A 313 -11.11 5.36 32.39
N THR A 314 -9.91 5.02 31.92
CA THR A 314 -9.15 5.88 31.00
C THR A 314 -9.72 5.84 29.58
N ASN A 315 -9.57 6.95 28.86
CA ASN A 315 -9.97 7.03 27.45
C ASN A 315 -8.80 6.65 26.53
N LEU A 316 -9.07 5.78 25.56
CA LEU A 316 -8.15 5.36 24.52
C LEU A 316 -8.11 6.37 23.38
N ASN A 317 -6.91 6.89 23.12
CA ASN A 317 -6.61 7.63 21.91
C ASN A 317 -6.06 6.69 20.83
N TRP A 318 -6.87 6.42 19.80
CA TRP A 318 -6.49 5.54 18.68
C TRP A 318 -5.23 5.95 17.92
N LYS A 319 -4.87 7.24 17.95
CA LYS A 319 -3.61 7.71 17.34
C LYS A 319 -2.40 7.06 17.99
N ASN A 320 -2.48 6.78 19.30
CA ASN A 320 -1.37 6.27 20.09
C ASN A 320 -1.33 4.74 20.15
N VAL A 321 -2.35 4.03 19.65
CA VAL A 321 -2.37 2.56 19.67
C VAL A 321 -1.19 2.01 18.87
N LYS A 322 -0.42 1.12 19.52
CA LYS A 322 0.72 0.40 18.91
C LYS A 322 0.47 -1.10 18.79
N CYS A 323 -0.31 -1.67 19.71
CA CYS A 323 -0.63 -3.09 19.70
C CYS A 323 -2.06 -3.32 20.17
N LEU A 324 -2.76 -4.21 19.48
CA LEU A 324 -4.02 -4.82 19.90
C LEU A 324 -3.80 -6.31 20.11
N LEU A 325 -4.41 -6.86 21.14
CA LEU A 325 -4.38 -8.27 21.45
C LEU A 325 -5.80 -8.76 21.76
N PHE A 326 -6.17 -9.88 21.15
CA PHE A 326 -7.43 -10.57 21.36
C PHE A 326 -7.16 -12.01 21.75
N LYS A 327 -7.93 -12.52 22.71
CA LYS A 327 -7.81 -13.89 23.21
C LYS A 327 -9.16 -14.58 23.17
N LYS A 328 -9.18 -15.85 22.77
CA LYS A 328 -10.40 -16.66 22.63
C LYS A 328 -11.08 -16.94 23.96
N GLU A 329 -10.29 -17.05 25.04
CA GLU A 329 -10.76 -17.19 26.44
C GLU A 329 -11.57 -15.98 26.93
N THR A 330 -11.29 -14.79 26.40
CA THR A 330 -11.90 -13.52 26.81
C THR A 330 -12.48 -12.80 25.59
N PRO A 331 -13.53 -13.37 24.96
CA PRO A 331 -13.97 -12.97 23.62
C PRO A 331 -14.54 -11.56 23.55
N ASN A 332 -14.84 -10.90 24.68
CA ASN A 332 -15.35 -9.54 24.74
C ASN A 332 -14.29 -8.51 25.20
N LEU A 333 -13.06 -8.94 25.47
CA LEU A 333 -11.96 -8.05 25.85
C LEU A 333 -11.05 -7.76 24.66
N MET A 334 -10.74 -6.49 24.48
CA MET A 334 -9.65 -6.02 23.63
C MET A 334 -8.55 -5.50 24.54
N PHE A 335 -7.35 -6.07 24.43
CA PHE A 335 -6.17 -5.63 25.15
C PHE A 335 -5.39 -4.66 24.27
N VAL A 336 -5.00 -3.49 24.79
CA VAL A 336 -4.39 -2.41 24.01
C VAL A 336 -3.11 -1.89 24.66
N LYS A 337 -2.06 -1.67 23.86
CA LYS A 337 -0.88 -0.90 24.26
C LYS A 337 -0.78 0.40 23.47
N CYS A 338 -0.44 1.48 24.17
CA CYS A 338 -0.14 2.79 23.58
C CYS A 338 1.37 3.04 23.43
N GLU A 339 2.19 2.38 24.24
CA GLU A 339 3.64 2.27 24.04
C GLU A 339 4.11 0.82 24.13
N TYR A 340 5.26 0.52 23.52
CA TYR A 340 5.82 -0.84 23.47
C TYR A 340 6.17 -1.39 24.87
N TRP A 341 6.54 -0.51 25.80
CA TRP A 341 6.90 -0.83 27.18
C TRP A 341 5.73 -0.73 28.17
N ASP A 342 4.53 -0.33 27.72
CA ASP A 342 3.35 -0.29 28.59
C ASP A 342 2.83 -1.69 28.89
N GLU A 343 2.12 -1.82 30.02
CA GLU A 343 1.21 -2.93 30.25
C GLU A 343 -0.05 -2.81 29.38
N PHE A 344 -0.72 -3.94 29.14
CA PHE A 344 -1.96 -3.93 28.38
C PHE A 344 -3.09 -3.28 29.18
N LYS A 345 -3.78 -2.33 28.56
CA LYS A 345 -5.07 -1.84 29.03
C LYS A 345 -6.19 -2.71 28.49
N GLU A 346 -7.20 -2.98 29.31
CA GLU A 346 -8.34 -3.79 28.92
C GLU A 346 -9.53 -2.93 28.51
N ILE A 347 -10.16 -3.26 27.40
CA ILE A 347 -11.38 -2.62 26.91
C ILE A 347 -12.45 -3.68 26.73
N GLN A 348 -13.50 -3.61 27.54
CA GLN A 348 -14.71 -4.43 27.36
C GLN A 348 -15.52 -3.90 26.17
N THR A 349 -15.47 -4.65 25.08
CA THR A 349 -15.91 -4.22 23.73
C THR A 349 -17.43 -4.14 23.57
N ASN A 350 -18.17 -5.02 24.26
CA ASN A 350 -19.62 -5.17 24.12
C ASN A 350 -20.44 -4.22 25.02
N LEU A 351 -19.80 -3.39 25.85
CA LEU A 351 -20.49 -2.43 26.71
C LEU A 351 -21.18 -1.35 25.87
N ARG A 352 -22.51 -1.27 25.98
CA ARG A 352 -23.32 -0.19 25.41
C ARG A 352 -23.54 0.90 26.45
N ARG A 353 -23.37 2.16 26.05
CA ARG A 353 -23.87 3.31 26.82
C ARG A 353 -25.33 3.57 26.44
N GLY A 354 -26.29 3.15 27.27
CA GLY A 354 -27.71 3.51 27.17
C GLY A 354 -28.54 2.82 26.07
N ARG A 355 -29.82 2.54 26.41
CA ARG A 355 -30.92 1.81 25.72
C ARG A 355 -30.72 0.31 25.38
N LYS A 356 -31.71 -0.50 25.81
CA LYS A 356 -31.79 -1.96 25.66
C LYS A 356 -31.80 -2.37 24.17
N SER A 357 -31.08 -3.45 23.88
CA SER A 357 -30.98 -4.04 22.54
C SER A 357 -32.31 -4.63 22.07
N SER A 358 -32.65 -4.41 20.80
CA SER A 358 -33.46 -5.36 20.05
C SER A 358 -32.70 -6.69 19.93
N THR A 359 -33.45 -7.78 19.98
CA THR A 359 -33.05 -9.16 19.76
C THR A 359 -32.62 -9.37 18.31
N ALA A 360 -31.48 -8.79 17.89
CA ALA A 360 -30.87 -9.10 16.60
C ALA A 360 -29.92 -10.28 16.77
N SER A 361 -30.31 -11.38 16.15
CA SER A 361 -29.68 -12.69 16.14
C SER A 361 -28.21 -12.67 15.71
N THR A 362 -27.59 -13.83 15.86
CA THR A 362 -26.21 -14.29 15.60
C THR A 362 -25.70 -14.10 14.16
N LEU A 363 -26.16 -13.09 13.41
CA LEU A 363 -25.67 -12.85 12.06
C LEU A 363 -24.26 -12.24 12.10
N GLY A 364 -23.36 -12.80 11.30
CA GLY A 364 -22.06 -12.20 10.99
C GLY A 364 -22.19 -10.92 10.15
N PRO A 365 -21.07 -10.28 9.79
CA PRO A 365 -21.09 -9.11 8.93
C PRO A 365 -21.77 -9.44 7.58
N GLN A 366 -22.59 -8.51 7.09
CA GLN A 366 -23.27 -8.64 5.80
C GLN A 366 -22.37 -8.14 4.66
N THR A 367 -22.73 -8.43 3.42
CA THR A 367 -22.01 -7.88 2.27
C THR A 367 -22.19 -6.36 2.20
N ILE A 368 -21.13 -5.62 1.87
CA ILE A 368 -21.19 -4.15 1.74
C ILE A 368 -21.71 -3.70 0.37
N TYR A 369 -21.49 -4.50 -0.67
CA TYR A 369 -21.94 -4.21 -2.02
C TYR A 369 -23.02 -5.21 -2.45
N THR A 370 -24.01 -4.70 -3.20
CA THR A 370 -25.09 -5.49 -3.79
C THR A 370 -24.89 -5.72 -5.29
N SER A 371 -24.06 -4.89 -5.93
CA SER A 371 -23.73 -4.93 -7.36
C SER A 371 -22.33 -4.34 -7.60
N LYS A 372 -21.84 -4.40 -8.84
CA LYS A 372 -20.59 -3.73 -9.21
C LYS A 372 -20.74 -2.21 -9.09
N ILE A 373 -19.67 -1.54 -8.67
CA ILE A 373 -19.59 -0.10 -8.52
C ILE A 373 -19.40 0.54 -9.91
N PRO A 374 -20.26 1.49 -10.31
CA PRO A 374 -20.09 2.19 -11.57
C PRO A 374 -18.83 3.06 -11.62
N ILE A 375 -18.15 3.08 -12.77
CA ILE A 375 -17.02 3.99 -13.02
C ILE A 375 -17.49 5.33 -13.57
N ASN A 376 -16.66 6.36 -13.39
CA ASN A 376 -16.93 7.69 -13.92
C ASN A 376 -17.06 7.69 -15.46
N GLN A 377 -18.04 8.45 -15.97
CA GLN A 377 -18.35 8.56 -17.40
C GLN A 377 -17.15 9.02 -18.26
N LYS A 378 -16.31 9.92 -17.77
CA LYS A 378 -15.09 10.40 -18.47
C LYS A 378 -14.07 9.26 -18.60
N LYS A 379 -13.90 8.44 -17.56
CA LYS A 379 -13.04 7.26 -17.57
C LYS A 379 -13.56 6.21 -18.55
N TYR A 380 -14.86 5.91 -18.51
CA TYR A 380 -15.47 4.98 -19.47
C TYR A 380 -15.26 5.43 -20.92
N LYS A 381 -15.49 6.71 -21.23
CA LYS A 381 -15.26 7.27 -22.58
C LYS A 381 -13.81 7.08 -23.03
N ASP A 382 -12.84 7.37 -22.16
CA ASP A 382 -11.41 7.19 -22.45
C ASP A 382 -11.06 5.71 -22.76
N LEU A 383 -11.62 4.76 -21.99
CA LEU A 383 -11.42 3.32 -22.21
C LEU A 383 -12.07 2.84 -23.52
N MET A 384 -13.27 3.31 -23.83
CA MET A 384 -13.94 2.98 -25.10
C MET A 384 -13.23 3.57 -26.33
N GLU A 385 -12.62 4.75 -26.22
CA GLU A 385 -11.77 5.29 -27.29
C GLU A 385 -10.52 4.44 -27.54
N LEU A 386 -9.93 3.87 -26.49
CA LEU A 386 -8.81 2.93 -26.64
C LEU A 386 -9.23 1.62 -27.33
N CYS A 387 -10.48 1.18 -27.13
CA CYS A 387 -11.06 0.04 -27.86
C CYS A 387 -11.28 0.41 -29.34
N LYS A 388 -11.95 1.53 -29.61
CA LYS A 388 -12.26 2.01 -30.98
C LYS A 388 -11.03 2.33 -31.84
N SER A 389 -9.89 2.61 -31.21
CA SER A 389 -8.62 2.89 -31.90
C SER A 389 -7.72 1.66 -32.05
N ASP A 390 -8.23 0.46 -31.74
CA ASP A 390 -7.52 -0.83 -31.79
C ASP A 390 -6.24 -0.87 -30.94
N VAL A 391 -6.10 0.06 -30.00
CA VAL A 391 -5.00 0.07 -29.03
C VAL A 391 -5.20 -1.05 -28.03
N ILE A 392 -6.43 -1.21 -27.54
CA ILE A 392 -6.88 -2.43 -26.86
C ILE A 392 -7.35 -3.39 -27.96
N LYS A 393 -6.87 -4.63 -27.94
CA LYS A 393 -7.26 -5.62 -28.94
C LYS A 393 -8.75 -5.97 -28.81
N GLU A 394 -9.37 -6.29 -29.95
CA GLU A 394 -10.79 -6.65 -30.08
C GLU A 394 -11.23 -7.74 -29.07
N GLU A 395 -10.36 -8.72 -28.80
CA GLU A 395 -10.61 -9.81 -27.83
C GLU A 395 -10.91 -9.33 -26.39
N TYR A 396 -10.60 -8.07 -26.05
CA TYR A 396 -10.88 -7.48 -24.73
C TYR A 396 -12.00 -6.42 -24.75
N HIS A 397 -12.57 -6.07 -25.91
CA HIS A 397 -13.56 -4.99 -26.01
C HIS A 397 -14.80 -5.29 -25.17
N ASP A 398 -15.29 -6.54 -25.21
CA ASP A 398 -16.42 -7.02 -24.41
C ASP A 398 -16.28 -6.70 -22.91
N PHE A 399 -15.07 -6.79 -22.36
CA PHE A 399 -14.84 -6.46 -20.95
C PHE A 399 -15.15 -4.99 -20.67
N TYR A 400 -14.66 -4.09 -21.53
CA TYR A 400 -14.80 -2.65 -21.36
C TYR A 400 -16.22 -2.17 -21.64
N GLU A 401 -16.87 -2.71 -22.66
CA GLU A 401 -18.26 -2.39 -23.00
C GLU A 401 -19.25 -2.73 -21.88
N ASN A 402 -18.94 -3.77 -21.10
CA ASN A 402 -19.79 -4.22 -19.99
C ASN A 402 -19.43 -3.59 -18.62
N LEU A 403 -18.59 -2.56 -18.58
CA LEU A 403 -18.31 -1.84 -17.33
C LEU A 403 -19.53 -1.01 -16.91
N PRO A 404 -19.92 -1.06 -15.62
CA PRO A 404 -20.99 -0.19 -15.12
C PRO A 404 -20.53 1.27 -15.13
N VAL A 405 -21.41 2.21 -15.47
CA VAL A 405 -21.05 3.64 -15.62
C VAL A 405 -22.00 4.53 -14.80
N SER A 406 -21.45 5.50 -14.08
CA SER A 406 -22.26 6.50 -13.39
C SER A 406 -22.70 7.60 -14.37
N HIS A 407 -23.96 8.02 -14.31
CA HIS A 407 -24.49 9.13 -15.09
C HIS A 407 -24.46 10.48 -14.36
N ASN A 408 -23.90 10.51 -13.14
CA ASN A 408 -23.70 11.73 -12.38
C ASN A 408 -22.27 12.23 -12.62
N ASP A 409 -22.16 13.46 -13.15
CA ASP A 409 -20.89 14.16 -13.44
C ASP A 409 -20.22 14.75 -12.19
N GLU A 410 -20.66 14.36 -10.98
CA GLU A 410 -19.98 14.79 -9.74
C GLU A 410 -18.61 14.10 -9.67
N ASP A 411 -17.58 14.91 -9.84
CA ASP A 411 -16.18 14.53 -9.73
C ASP A 411 -15.89 14.14 -8.26
N ASP A 412 -16.16 12.88 -7.90
CA ASP A 412 -15.49 12.20 -6.78
C ASP A 412 -14.04 11.92 -7.22
N ASP A 413 -13.28 12.99 -7.43
CA ASP A 413 -11.83 12.94 -7.49
C ASP A 413 -11.32 12.62 -6.08
N GLU A 414 -11.23 11.32 -5.77
CA GLU A 414 -10.15 10.84 -4.89
C GLU A 414 -8.81 10.91 -5.66
N SER A 415 -8.49 12.12 -6.10
CA SER A 415 -7.20 12.57 -6.59
C SER A 415 -6.35 12.96 -5.39
N SER A 416 -5.54 12.02 -4.94
CA SER A 416 -4.40 12.27 -4.06
C SER A 416 -3.18 11.65 -4.72
N ASP A 417 -2.61 12.42 -5.67
CA ASP A 417 -1.23 12.43 -6.20
C ASP A 417 -1.06 12.22 -7.72
N ASP A 418 -2.01 11.59 -8.42
CA ASP A 418 -1.83 11.30 -9.85
C ASP A 418 -2.23 12.45 -10.80
N GLU A 419 -3.14 13.35 -10.40
CA GLU A 419 -3.54 14.48 -11.26
C GLU A 419 -2.46 15.56 -11.40
N ILE A 420 -1.59 15.71 -10.39
CA ILE A 420 -0.50 16.70 -10.43
C ILE A 420 0.46 16.39 -11.59
N SER A 421 0.63 15.10 -11.92
CA SER A 421 1.48 14.63 -13.02
C SER A 421 0.89 14.95 -14.41
N LEU A 422 -0.42 14.82 -14.57
CA LEU A 422 -1.12 15.06 -15.85
C LEU A 422 -1.33 16.56 -16.14
N GLN A 423 -1.62 17.36 -15.12
CA GLN A 423 -1.72 18.83 -15.24
C GLN A 423 -0.36 19.42 -15.66
N ALA A 424 0.74 18.99 -15.02
CA ALA A 424 2.10 19.41 -15.33
C ALA A 424 2.55 18.98 -16.74
N MET A 425 2.11 17.81 -17.23
CA MET A 425 2.35 17.38 -18.61
C MET A 425 1.54 18.19 -19.63
N ARG A 426 0.27 18.53 -19.34
CA ARG A 426 -0.56 19.37 -20.21
C ARG A 426 0.01 20.78 -20.36
N GLU A 427 0.46 21.39 -19.27
CA GLU A 427 1.10 22.72 -19.28
C GLU A 427 2.44 22.73 -20.04
N LYS A 428 3.23 21.65 -19.95
CA LYS A 428 4.47 21.48 -20.73
C LYS A 428 4.24 21.26 -22.23
N MET A 429 3.08 20.70 -22.63
CA MET A 429 2.77 20.50 -24.05
C MET A 429 2.11 21.72 -24.70
N LEU A 430 1.27 22.47 -23.97
CA LEU A 430 0.64 23.69 -24.49
C LEU A 430 1.63 24.85 -24.65
N SER A 431 2.65 24.94 -23.79
CA SER A 431 3.73 25.92 -23.91
C SER A 431 4.68 25.70 -25.10
N LYS A 432 4.63 24.51 -25.73
CA LYS A 432 5.44 24.18 -26.93
C LYS A 432 4.71 24.40 -28.27
N ARG A 433 3.45 24.84 -28.27
CA ARG A 433 2.69 25.18 -29.49
C ARG A 433 2.52 26.69 -29.72
N ARG A 434 3.11 27.55 -28.89
CA ARG A 434 3.07 29.02 -29.00
C ARG A 434 4.44 29.69 -29.14
N LYS A 435 5.44 28.98 -29.68
CA LYS A 435 6.69 29.60 -30.14
C LYS A 435 7.04 29.11 -31.52
#